data_AF-A0A5X6ETM3-F1
#
_entry.id   AF-A0A5X6ETM3-F1
#
_cell.length_a   1.000
_cell.length_b   1.000
_cell.length_c   1.000
_cell.angle_alpha   90.00
_cell.angle_beta   90.00
_cell.angle_gamma   90.00
#
_symmetry.space_group_name_H-M   'P 1'
#
loop_
_entity.id
_entity.type
_entity.pdbx_description
1 polymer ?
#
loop_
_entity_poly.entity_id
_entity_poly.type
_entity_poly.pdbx_seq_one_letter_code
_entity_poly.pdbx_strand_id
1 'polypeptide(L)'
;MSVESGAPELIYQEVFREIEYILASLPRESIDESLQKTNEDLRLKLETLFLRLTQDIERLKRNAEWDIFTIAFYGETNAGKSTVIETLRILLKEKSKQQRQKDFREFQQQHQLTESDIEKLQQSVDDSQKRAGELIMAAEAMRSRYAESETALQQQISALSERIYAQQHASLWRKLLSFWRETPEQKEYAHLLVKQKVLNTEKIAELGELERQHTDCDKQTTELQRLQTEQQKKLADLTLLADGEIIGTGVSDFTVDTTLYPFEVGNQRFALLDVPGIECAGQAKPDTSLKDSCSYRTGDIPPFEPSG
;
A
#
# COMPACT_ATOMS: atom_id res chain seq x y z
N MET A 1 -8.59 -29.24 53.19
CA MET A 1 -7.74 -29.77 52.09
C MET A 1 -7.31 -28.57 51.28
N SER A 2 -6.00 -28.33 51.21
CA SER A 2 -5.44 -27.23 50.43
C SER A 2 -5.48 -27.65 48.97
N VAL A 3 -6.23 -26.92 48.14
CA VAL A 3 -6.20 -27.09 46.69
C VAL A 3 -4.83 -26.56 46.25
N GLU A 4 -3.87 -27.45 46.05
CA GLU A 4 -2.61 -27.09 45.39
C GLU A 4 -2.93 -26.49 44.02
N SER A 5 -2.19 -25.44 43.65
CA SER A 5 -2.36 -24.66 42.43
C SER A 5 -2.01 -25.46 41.17
N GLY A 6 -2.83 -26.45 40.86
CA GLY A 6 -2.84 -27.17 39.59
C GLY A 6 -3.64 -26.42 38.53
N ALA A 7 -3.46 -26.80 37.26
CA ALA A 7 -4.20 -26.26 36.13
C ALA A 7 -5.72 -26.25 36.41
N PRO A 8 -6.48 -25.22 36.00
CA PRO A 8 -7.90 -25.05 36.32
C PRO A 8 -8.78 -26.27 35.98
N GLU A 9 -8.35 -27.10 35.03
CA GLU A 9 -8.97 -28.38 34.69
C GLU A 9 -9.05 -29.33 35.87
N LEU A 10 -8.05 -29.32 36.76
CA LEU A 10 -7.99 -30.16 37.96
C LEU A 10 -9.03 -29.73 39.00
N ILE A 11 -9.33 -28.43 39.08
CA ILE A 11 -10.38 -27.91 39.98
C ILE A 11 -11.73 -28.48 39.56
N TYR A 12 -12.03 -28.47 38.25
CA TYR A 12 -13.28 -29.04 37.75
C TYR A 12 -13.38 -30.54 38.00
N GLN A 13 -12.29 -31.29 37.76
CA GLN A 13 -12.25 -32.74 38.00
C GLN A 13 -12.47 -33.09 39.48
N GLU A 14 -11.87 -32.32 40.38
CA GLU A 14 -12.02 -32.54 41.82
C GLU A 14 -13.45 -32.25 42.29
N VAL A 15 -14.05 -31.15 41.83
CA VAL A 15 -15.46 -30.82 42.11
C VAL A 15 -16.39 -31.92 41.60
N PHE A 16 -16.16 -32.43 40.38
CA PHE A 16 -16.93 -33.54 39.83
C PHE A 16 -16.82 -34.80 40.69
N ARG A 17 -15.62 -35.16 41.13
CA ARG A 17 -15.39 -36.35 41.95
C ARG A 17 -16.10 -36.27 43.30
N GLU A 18 -16.02 -35.13 43.97
CA GLU A 18 -16.66 -34.93 45.27
C GLU A 18 -18.19 -35.00 45.16
N ILE A 19 -18.72 -34.46 44.07
CA ILE A 19 -20.13 -34.52 43.71
C ILE A 19 -20.61 -35.97 43.50
N GLU A 20 -19.88 -36.77 42.72
CA GLU A 20 -20.20 -38.19 42.50
C GLU A 20 -20.15 -38.98 43.80
N TYR A 21 -19.18 -38.68 44.67
CA TYR A 21 -19.05 -39.28 46.00
C TYR A 21 -20.28 -39.00 46.88
N ILE A 22 -20.73 -37.75 46.94
CA ILE A 22 -21.93 -37.37 47.71
C ILE A 22 -23.15 -38.13 47.21
N LEU A 23 -23.35 -38.23 45.89
CA LEU A 23 -24.49 -38.95 45.31
C LEU A 23 -24.42 -40.46 45.57
N ALA A 24 -23.23 -41.05 45.58
CA ALA A 24 -23.01 -42.45 45.91
C ALA A 24 -23.23 -42.76 47.41
N SER A 25 -22.99 -41.78 48.29
CA SER A 25 -23.11 -41.93 49.75
C SER A 25 -24.53 -41.87 50.31
N LEU A 26 -25.51 -41.44 49.50
CA LEU A 26 -26.90 -41.33 49.93
C LEU A 26 -27.57 -42.71 50.06
N PRO A 27 -28.23 -43.03 51.20
CA PRO A 27 -28.89 -44.31 51.43
C PRO A 27 -30.01 -44.55 50.41
N ARG A 28 -30.08 -45.75 49.82
CA ARG A 28 -31.08 -46.11 48.81
C ARG A 28 -32.39 -46.64 49.37
N GLU A 29 -32.39 -47.11 50.62
CA GLU A 29 -33.57 -47.70 51.27
C GLU A 29 -33.63 -47.25 52.73
N SER A 30 -34.84 -46.97 53.20
CA SER A 30 -35.14 -46.58 54.58
C SER A 30 -36.38 -47.36 55.03
N ILE A 31 -36.40 -47.79 56.29
CA ILE A 31 -37.49 -48.61 56.85
C ILE A 31 -38.75 -47.77 57.12
N ASP A 32 -38.61 -46.44 57.22
CA ASP A 32 -39.71 -45.50 57.43
C ASP A 32 -40.18 -44.92 56.09
N GLU A 33 -41.47 -45.11 55.80
CA GLU A 33 -42.12 -44.70 54.55
C GLU A 33 -42.08 -43.18 54.33
N SER A 34 -42.07 -42.39 55.42
CA SER A 34 -41.93 -40.93 55.36
C SER A 34 -40.49 -40.51 55.03
N LEU A 35 -39.50 -41.16 55.66
CA LEU A 35 -38.07 -40.91 55.40
C LEU A 35 -37.67 -41.39 54.01
N GLN A 36 -38.30 -42.45 53.50
CA GLN A 36 -38.07 -42.95 52.14
C GLN A 36 -38.52 -41.91 51.11
N LYS A 37 -39.71 -41.32 51.28
CA LYS A 37 -40.22 -40.27 50.39
C LYS A 37 -39.37 -38.98 50.43
N THR A 38 -38.88 -38.59 51.60
CA THR A 38 -37.96 -37.46 51.75
C THR A 38 -36.60 -37.74 51.10
N ASN A 39 -36.06 -38.95 51.26
CA ASN A 39 -34.82 -39.35 50.61
C ASN A 39 -34.93 -39.38 49.08
N GLU A 40 -36.07 -39.84 48.55
CA GLU A 40 -36.35 -39.81 47.11
C GLU A 40 -36.42 -38.37 46.57
N ASP A 41 -37.13 -37.46 47.25
CA ASP A 41 -37.21 -36.05 46.85
C ASP A 41 -35.84 -35.33 46.92
N LEU A 42 -35.08 -35.58 48.00
CA LEU A 42 -33.70 -35.06 48.14
C LEU A 42 -32.80 -35.57 47.01
N ARG A 43 -32.91 -36.85 46.67
CA ARG A 43 -32.14 -37.46 45.58
C ARG A 43 -32.50 -36.84 44.24
N LEU A 44 -33.78 -36.65 43.95
CA LEU A 44 -34.28 -36.07 42.69
C LEU A 44 -33.82 -34.62 42.54
N LYS A 45 -33.85 -33.84 43.63
CA LYS A 45 -33.30 -32.47 43.69
C LYS A 45 -31.79 -32.45 43.49
N LEU A 46 -31.05 -33.36 44.13
CA LEU A 46 -29.60 -33.46 43.99
C LEU A 46 -29.20 -33.87 42.57
N GLU A 47 -29.83 -34.89 41.99
CA GLU A 47 -29.62 -35.30 40.59
C GLU A 47 -29.86 -34.14 39.61
N THR A 48 -30.91 -33.34 39.84
CA THR A 48 -31.20 -32.13 39.04
C THR A 48 -30.10 -31.08 39.20
N LEU A 49 -29.66 -30.81 40.43
CA LEU A 49 -28.57 -29.87 40.71
C LEU A 49 -27.26 -30.32 40.05
N PHE A 50 -26.96 -31.61 40.10
CA PHE A 50 -25.76 -32.17 39.48
C PHE A 50 -25.77 -32.05 37.97
N LEU A 51 -26.90 -32.29 37.33
CA LEU A 51 -27.04 -32.11 35.89
C LEU A 51 -26.79 -30.64 35.50
N ARG A 52 -27.30 -29.68 36.29
CA ARG A 52 -27.05 -28.25 36.08
C ARG A 52 -25.59 -27.86 36.29
N LEU A 53 -24.99 -28.29 37.40
CA LEU A 53 -23.57 -28.03 37.69
C LEU A 53 -22.65 -28.62 36.62
N THR A 54 -22.96 -29.83 36.13
CA THR A 54 -22.24 -30.46 35.02
C THR A 54 -22.27 -29.58 33.78
N GLN A 55 -23.46 -29.08 33.41
CA GLN A 55 -23.61 -28.17 32.28
C GLN A 55 -22.84 -26.86 32.47
N ASP A 56 -22.87 -26.29 33.67
CA ASP A 56 -22.20 -25.03 33.97
C ASP A 56 -20.67 -25.18 33.97
N ILE A 57 -20.13 -26.26 34.54
CA ILE A 57 -18.70 -26.58 34.47
C ILE A 57 -18.27 -26.80 33.01
N GLU A 58 -19.06 -27.53 32.23
CA GLU A 58 -18.77 -27.75 30.81
C GLU A 58 -18.85 -26.44 30.00
N ARG A 59 -19.73 -25.50 30.37
CA ARG A 59 -19.76 -24.15 29.80
C ARG A 59 -18.50 -23.36 30.18
N LEU A 60 -18.08 -23.43 31.45
CA LEU A 60 -16.87 -22.75 31.93
C LEU A 60 -15.63 -23.29 31.22
N LYS A 61 -15.46 -24.61 31.11
CA LYS A 61 -14.34 -25.22 30.37
C LYS A 61 -14.26 -24.76 28.91
N ARG A 62 -15.40 -24.57 28.25
CA ARG A 62 -15.43 -24.14 26.84
C ARG A 62 -15.19 -22.66 26.64
N ASN A 63 -15.54 -21.82 27.63
CA ASN A 63 -15.59 -20.37 27.46
C ASN A 63 -14.55 -19.61 28.29
N ALA A 64 -13.92 -20.26 29.27
CA ALA A 64 -12.95 -19.61 30.14
C ALA A 64 -11.53 -19.76 29.58
N GLU A 65 -10.87 -18.62 29.42
CA GLU A 65 -9.48 -18.52 28.98
C GLU A 65 -8.58 -18.43 30.21
N TRP A 66 -7.79 -19.47 30.49
CA TRP A 66 -6.96 -19.55 31.70
C TRP A 66 -5.46 -19.35 31.44
N ASP A 67 -5.00 -19.71 30.25
CA ASP A 67 -3.57 -19.71 29.91
C ASP A 67 -3.09 -18.39 29.27
N ILE A 68 -4.03 -17.55 28.82
CA ILE A 68 -3.73 -16.33 28.07
C ILE A 68 -4.17 -15.12 28.88
N PHE A 69 -3.22 -14.23 29.17
CA PHE A 69 -3.53 -12.94 29.78
C PHE A 69 -4.06 -11.97 28.72
N THR A 70 -5.37 -11.76 28.72
CA THR A 70 -6.04 -10.92 27.72
C THR A 70 -6.19 -9.48 28.20
N ILE A 71 -5.68 -8.53 27.41
CA ILE A 71 -5.80 -7.08 27.63
C ILE A 71 -6.80 -6.54 26.60
N ALA A 72 -7.96 -6.11 27.06
CA ALA A 72 -8.99 -5.55 26.20
C ALA A 72 -8.90 -4.02 26.14
N PHE A 73 -8.94 -3.48 24.92
CA PHE A 73 -8.92 -2.05 24.66
C PHE A 73 -10.34 -1.55 24.36
N TYR A 74 -10.81 -0.64 25.22
CA TYR A 74 -12.10 0.03 25.08
C TYR A 74 -11.87 1.53 24.94
N GLY A 75 -12.67 2.20 24.11
CA GLY A 75 -12.62 3.64 23.93
C GLY A 75 -13.68 4.13 22.94
N GLU A 76 -13.93 5.43 22.96
CA GLU A 76 -14.72 6.09 21.92
C GLU A 76 -14.05 5.93 20.55
N THR A 77 -14.86 6.03 19.50
CA THR A 77 -14.36 6.08 18.13
C THR A 77 -13.42 7.28 17.99
N ASN A 78 -12.35 7.14 17.21
CA ASN A 78 -11.30 8.16 17.04
C ASN A 78 -10.50 8.57 18.30
N ALA A 79 -10.60 7.85 19.44
CA ALA A 79 -9.79 8.11 20.63
C ALA A 79 -8.30 7.70 20.51
N GLY A 80 -7.85 7.23 19.34
CA GLY A 80 -6.49 6.72 19.12
C GLY A 80 -6.25 5.28 19.57
N LYS A 81 -7.31 4.54 19.94
CA LYS A 81 -7.27 3.12 20.35
C LYS A 81 -6.49 2.27 19.34
N SER A 82 -6.85 2.32 18.06
CA SER A 82 -6.22 1.50 17.03
C SER A 82 -4.73 1.83 16.84
N THR A 83 -4.34 3.10 17.00
CA THR A 83 -2.94 3.52 16.96
C THR A 83 -2.14 2.91 18.11
N VAL A 84 -2.69 2.88 19.31
CA VAL A 84 -2.05 2.25 20.48
C VAL A 84 -1.92 0.74 20.27
N ILE A 85 -3.00 0.08 19.83
CA ILE A 85 -3.00 -1.36 19.55
C ILE A 85 -1.95 -1.69 18.50
N GLU A 86 -1.93 -0.96 17.38
CA GLU A 86 -0.96 -1.16 16.31
C GLU A 86 0.49 -0.99 16.81
N THR A 87 0.74 0.07 17.58
CA THR A 87 2.05 0.33 18.18
C THR A 87 2.48 -0.81 19.09
N LEU A 88 1.58 -1.30 19.95
CA LEU A 88 1.85 -2.42 20.85
C LEU A 88 2.13 -3.70 20.07
N ARG A 89 1.36 -4.00 19.02
CA ARG A 89 1.60 -5.17 18.17
C ARG A 89 3.00 -5.16 17.54
N ILE A 90 3.47 -3.99 17.12
CA ILE A 90 4.82 -3.81 16.58
C ILE A 90 5.89 -3.98 17.68
N LEU A 91 5.76 -3.26 18.79
CA LEU A 91 6.74 -3.28 19.89
C LEU A 91 6.87 -4.66 20.54
N LEU A 92 5.74 -5.36 20.68
CA LEU A 92 5.66 -6.68 21.28
C LEU A 92 5.91 -7.81 20.29
N LYS A 93 6.27 -7.49 19.03
CA LYS A 93 6.67 -8.46 18.01
C LYS A 93 5.60 -9.52 17.76
N GLU A 94 4.36 -9.08 17.61
CA GLU A 94 3.23 -9.94 17.28
C GLU A 94 3.48 -10.71 15.97
N LYS A 95 3.26 -12.04 15.96
CA LYS A 95 3.75 -12.95 14.90
C LYS A 95 3.26 -12.56 13.50
N SER A 96 1.98 -12.17 13.34
CA SER A 96 1.44 -11.74 12.04
C SER A 96 2.02 -10.40 11.58
N LYS A 97 2.37 -9.50 12.51
CA LYS A 97 3.03 -8.23 12.20
C LYS A 97 4.47 -8.43 11.76
N GLN A 98 5.21 -9.31 12.45
CA GLN A 98 6.57 -9.67 12.02
C GLN A 98 6.58 -10.29 10.63
N GLN A 99 5.62 -11.19 10.35
CA GLN A 99 5.50 -11.80 9.03
C GLN A 99 5.17 -10.75 7.96
N ARG A 100 4.19 -9.87 8.19
CA ARG A 100 3.86 -8.78 7.25
C ARG A 100 5.04 -7.84 6.99
N GLN A 101 5.78 -7.44 8.02
CA GLN A 101 6.96 -6.59 7.86
C GLN A 101 8.08 -7.30 7.09
N LYS A 102 8.20 -8.62 7.24
CA LYS A 102 9.13 -9.42 6.45
C LYS A 102 8.69 -9.47 4.99
N ASP A 103 7.42 -9.77 4.72
CA ASP A 103 6.85 -9.80 3.38
C ASP A 103 6.98 -8.44 2.68
N PHE A 104 6.74 -7.34 3.41
CA PHE A 104 6.96 -5.98 2.91
C PHE A 104 8.41 -5.76 2.47
N ARG A 105 9.40 -6.12 3.31
CA ARG A 105 10.82 -5.96 2.97
C ARG A 105 11.26 -6.85 1.82
N GLU A 106 10.79 -8.10 1.79
CA GLU A 106 11.09 -9.04 0.71
C GLU A 106 10.51 -8.53 -0.62
N PHE A 107 9.26 -8.07 -0.62
CA PHE A 107 8.63 -7.47 -1.80
C PHE A 107 9.37 -6.21 -2.25
N GLN A 108 9.73 -5.33 -1.30
CA GLN A 108 10.47 -4.11 -1.57
C GLN A 108 11.82 -4.40 -2.24
N GLN A 109 12.56 -5.41 -1.76
CA GLN A 109 13.85 -5.82 -2.34
C GLN A 109 13.69 -6.50 -3.69
N GLN A 110 12.71 -7.42 -3.82
CA GLN A 110 12.45 -8.15 -5.07
C GLN A 110 12.09 -7.20 -6.22
N HIS A 111 11.40 -6.10 -5.92
CA HIS A 111 10.91 -5.15 -6.91
C HIS A 111 11.72 -3.84 -6.98
N GLN A 112 12.86 -3.74 -6.29
CA GLN A 112 13.72 -2.54 -6.28
C GLN A 112 12.91 -1.26 -5.96
N LEU A 113 12.14 -1.34 -4.87
CA LEU A 113 11.28 -0.26 -4.36
C LEU A 113 11.90 0.42 -3.14
N THR A 114 13.24 0.41 -3.03
CA THR A 114 13.90 1.21 -2.00
C THR A 114 13.87 2.69 -2.39
N GLU A 115 13.96 3.57 -1.40
CA GLU A 115 14.04 5.02 -1.63
C GLU A 115 15.14 5.36 -2.63
N SER A 116 16.32 4.73 -2.48
CA SER A 116 17.45 4.92 -3.41
C SER A 116 17.15 4.44 -4.84
N ASP A 117 16.39 3.35 -5.02
CA ASP A 117 16.06 2.85 -6.37
C ASP A 117 15.05 3.76 -7.07
N ILE A 118 14.06 4.27 -6.32
CA ILE A 118 13.08 5.25 -6.80
C ILE A 118 13.79 6.55 -7.20
N GLU A 119 14.67 7.07 -6.33
CA GLU A 119 15.46 8.28 -6.60
C GLU A 119 16.34 8.12 -7.85
N LYS A 120 17.07 7.00 -7.98
CA LYS A 120 17.92 6.73 -9.15
C LYS A 120 17.12 6.68 -10.44
N LEU A 121 15.95 6.03 -10.43
CA LEU A 121 15.11 5.95 -11.61
C LEU A 121 14.55 7.32 -11.99
N GLN A 122 14.08 8.08 -11.00
CA GLN A 122 13.58 9.44 -11.22
C GLN A 122 14.68 10.36 -11.75
N GLN A 123 15.88 10.32 -11.16
CA GLN A 123 17.03 11.07 -11.65
C GLN A 123 17.42 10.67 -13.08
N SER A 124 17.37 9.38 -13.41
CA SER A 124 17.67 8.91 -14.77
C SER A 124 16.65 9.43 -15.79
N VAL A 125 15.36 9.49 -15.42
CA VAL A 125 14.31 10.09 -16.26
C VAL A 125 14.57 11.58 -16.45
N ASP A 126 14.85 12.31 -15.38
CA ASP A 126 15.09 13.76 -15.42
C ASP A 126 16.33 14.11 -16.26
N ASP A 127 17.43 13.37 -16.07
CA ASP A 127 18.67 13.54 -16.84
C ASP A 127 18.45 13.24 -18.33
N SER A 128 17.68 12.20 -18.65
CA SER A 128 17.35 11.84 -20.04
C SER A 128 16.47 12.91 -20.70
N GLN A 129 15.46 13.43 -19.99
CA GLN A 129 14.62 14.53 -20.48
C GLN A 129 15.41 15.81 -20.68
N LYS A 130 16.30 16.15 -19.74
CA LYS A 130 17.18 17.31 -19.86
C LYS A 130 18.08 17.19 -21.09
N ARG A 131 18.69 16.02 -21.30
CA ARG A 131 19.53 15.74 -22.47
C ARG A 131 18.75 15.85 -23.78
N ALA A 132 17.51 15.34 -23.82
CA ALA A 132 16.64 15.52 -24.98
C ALA A 132 16.38 17.01 -25.27
N GLY A 133 16.08 17.80 -24.23
CA GLY A 133 15.93 19.25 -24.34
C GLY A 133 17.18 19.97 -24.85
N GLU A 134 18.36 19.60 -24.34
CA GLU A 134 19.65 20.14 -24.80
C GLU A 134 19.91 19.82 -26.28
N LEU A 135 19.57 18.60 -26.73
CA LEU A 135 19.67 18.20 -28.14
C LEU A 135 18.71 18.98 -29.04
N ILE A 136 17.48 19.24 -28.60
CA ILE A 136 16.52 20.10 -29.32
C ILE A 136 17.09 21.50 -29.49
N MET A 137 17.57 22.11 -28.40
CA MET A 137 18.16 23.45 -28.44
C MET A 137 19.40 23.50 -29.33
N ALA A 138 20.25 22.48 -29.29
CA ALA A 138 21.41 22.38 -30.16
C ALA A 138 21.02 22.25 -31.65
N ALA A 139 19.98 21.47 -31.95
CA ALA A 139 19.45 21.34 -33.31
C ALA A 139 18.87 22.66 -33.83
N GLU A 140 18.10 23.39 -33.01
CA GLU A 140 17.56 24.70 -33.36
C GLU A 140 18.66 25.73 -33.60
N ALA A 141 19.66 25.80 -32.70
CA ALA A 141 20.80 26.70 -32.87
C ALA A 141 21.60 26.39 -34.14
N MET A 142 21.80 25.11 -34.46
CA MET A 142 22.46 24.66 -35.68
C MET A 142 21.64 25.01 -36.93
N ARG A 143 20.31 24.79 -36.90
CA ARG A 143 19.40 25.19 -37.99
C ARG A 143 19.46 26.69 -38.26
N SER A 144 19.52 27.52 -37.20
CA SER A 144 19.66 28.97 -37.33
C SER A 144 20.99 29.37 -38.01
N ARG A 145 22.11 28.80 -37.57
CA ARG A 145 23.44 29.08 -38.16
C ARG A 145 23.51 28.73 -39.65
N TYR A 146 22.92 27.58 -40.02
CA TYR A 146 22.86 27.18 -41.42
C TYR A 146 21.93 28.08 -42.23
N ALA A 147 20.79 28.52 -41.68
CA ALA A 147 19.90 29.46 -42.37
C ALA A 147 20.58 30.82 -42.62
N GLU A 148 21.32 31.34 -41.65
CA GLU A 148 22.14 32.56 -41.81
C GLU A 148 23.23 32.38 -42.88
N SER A 149 23.91 31.23 -42.89
CA SER A 149 24.96 30.93 -43.88
C SER A 149 24.39 30.75 -45.29
N GLU A 150 23.24 30.08 -45.42
CA GLU A 150 22.53 29.89 -46.69
C GLU A 150 22.05 31.24 -47.26
N THR A 151 21.47 32.11 -46.43
CA THR A 151 21.02 33.44 -46.86
C THR A 151 22.19 34.33 -47.29
N ALA A 152 23.31 34.33 -46.56
CA ALA A 152 24.51 35.07 -46.94
C ALA A 152 25.11 34.56 -48.26
N LEU A 153 25.16 33.24 -48.47
CA LEU A 153 25.63 32.65 -49.71
C LEU A 153 24.70 32.98 -50.89
N GLN A 154 23.39 32.93 -50.66
CA GLN A 154 22.38 33.25 -51.67
C GLN A 154 22.47 34.72 -52.11
N GLN A 155 22.73 35.65 -51.17
CA GLN A 155 22.98 37.06 -51.48
C GLN A 155 24.26 37.26 -52.31
N GLN A 156 25.33 36.51 -52.03
CA GLN A 156 26.55 36.55 -52.84
C GLN A 156 26.29 36.02 -54.26
N ILE A 157 25.58 34.91 -54.38
CA ILE A 157 25.21 34.30 -55.66
C ILE A 157 24.33 35.27 -56.48
N SER A 158 23.31 35.88 -55.88
CA SER A 158 22.42 36.81 -56.57
C SER A 158 23.16 38.07 -57.04
N ALA A 159 23.97 38.69 -56.17
CA ALA A 159 24.77 39.87 -56.53
C ALA A 159 25.78 39.57 -57.65
N LEU A 160 26.40 38.39 -57.65
CA LEU A 160 27.36 37.99 -58.68
C LEU A 160 26.65 37.66 -60.00
N SER A 161 25.47 37.05 -59.94
CA SER A 161 24.64 36.78 -61.13
C SER A 161 24.15 38.06 -61.80
N GLU A 162 23.77 39.09 -61.02
CA GLU A 162 23.40 40.40 -61.54
C GLU A 162 24.58 41.12 -62.21
N ARG A 163 25.79 41.01 -61.64
CA ARG A 163 27.02 41.55 -62.25
C ARG A 163 27.36 40.86 -63.58
N ILE A 164 27.28 39.53 -63.62
CA ILE A 164 27.50 38.75 -64.84
C ILE A 164 26.47 39.13 -65.91
N TYR A 165 25.19 39.24 -65.54
CA TYR A 165 24.12 39.66 -66.43
C TYR A 165 24.36 41.08 -66.99
N ALA A 166 24.67 42.05 -66.12
CA ALA A 166 24.96 43.42 -66.53
C ALA A 166 26.17 43.54 -67.48
N GLN A 167 27.22 42.73 -67.28
CA GLN A 167 28.39 42.71 -68.16
C GLN A 167 28.12 42.12 -69.56
N GLN A 168 27.20 41.15 -69.69
CA GLN A 168 26.87 40.51 -70.97
C GLN A 168 26.12 41.43 -71.95
N HIS A 169 25.43 42.44 -71.43
CA HIS A 169 24.65 43.41 -72.23
C HIS A 169 25.44 44.66 -72.68
N ALA A 170 26.65 44.89 -72.17
CA ALA A 170 27.39 46.16 -72.37
C ALA A 170 28.53 46.13 -73.41
N SER A 171 29.01 44.96 -73.87
CA SER A 171 30.25 44.94 -74.69
C SER A 171 30.32 43.80 -75.72
N LEU A 172 30.01 44.14 -76.98
CA LEU A 172 30.11 43.24 -78.13
C LEU A 172 31.55 42.73 -78.39
N TRP A 173 32.58 43.47 -77.98
CA TRP A 173 33.99 43.06 -78.09
C TRP A 173 34.42 42.04 -77.01
N ARG A 174 33.76 41.99 -75.85
CA ARG A 174 34.00 40.94 -74.84
C ARG A 174 33.42 39.59 -75.23
N LYS A 175 32.35 39.54 -76.04
CA LYS A 175 31.77 38.29 -76.59
C LYS A 175 32.75 37.53 -77.49
N LEU A 176 33.67 38.24 -78.14
CA LEU A 176 34.72 37.65 -78.98
C LEU A 176 35.89 37.09 -78.13
N LEU A 177 36.21 37.74 -77.00
CA LEU A 177 37.27 37.32 -76.06
C LEU A 177 36.82 36.20 -75.10
N SER A 178 35.53 36.11 -74.77
CA SER A 178 34.97 35.06 -73.90
C SER A 178 35.01 33.66 -74.51
N PHE A 179 35.21 33.55 -75.83
CA PHE A 179 35.38 32.26 -76.50
C PHE A 179 36.75 31.61 -76.20
N TRP A 180 37.69 32.36 -75.62
CA TRP A 180 39.07 31.90 -75.36
C TRP A 180 39.53 32.00 -73.90
N ARG A 181 38.65 32.36 -72.96
CA ARG A 181 38.89 32.26 -71.51
C ARG A 181 37.59 32.49 -70.72
N GLU A 182 37.25 31.56 -69.82
CA GLU A 182 36.24 31.77 -68.77
C GLU A 182 36.56 33.05 -68.01
N THR A 183 35.55 33.90 -67.79
CA THR A 183 35.75 35.12 -67.00
C THR A 183 36.02 34.75 -65.54
N PRO A 184 36.82 35.54 -64.81
CA PRO A 184 37.08 35.28 -63.38
C PRO A 184 35.77 35.20 -62.57
N GLU A 185 34.76 35.97 -62.96
CA GLU A 185 33.42 35.99 -62.37
C GLU A 185 32.65 34.67 -62.60
N GLN A 186 32.80 34.02 -63.76
CA GLN A 186 32.19 32.71 -64.02
C GLN A 186 32.81 31.60 -63.15
N LYS A 187 34.13 31.66 -62.90
CA LYS A 187 34.81 30.73 -61.98
C LYS A 187 34.39 30.96 -60.53
N GLU A 188 34.24 32.23 -60.13
CA GLU A 188 33.76 32.60 -58.80
C GLU A 188 32.31 32.14 -58.56
N TYR A 189 31.44 32.28 -59.57
CA TYR A 189 30.09 31.73 -59.53
C TYR A 189 30.07 30.19 -59.39
N ALA A 190 30.86 29.48 -60.19
CA ALA A 190 30.97 28.03 -60.10
C ALA A 190 31.51 27.58 -58.73
N HIS A 191 32.47 28.31 -58.16
CA HIS A 191 33.00 28.06 -56.83
C HIS A 191 31.93 28.27 -55.73
N LEU A 192 31.12 29.32 -55.82
CA LEU A 192 30.01 29.56 -54.88
C LEU A 192 28.95 28.45 -54.94
N LEU A 193 28.65 27.91 -56.12
CA LEU A 193 27.74 26.76 -56.26
C LEU A 193 28.31 25.48 -55.64
N VAL A 194 29.62 25.24 -55.77
CA VAL A 194 30.28 24.12 -55.09
C VAL A 194 30.21 24.32 -53.57
N LYS A 195 30.49 25.52 -53.08
CA LYS A 195 30.38 25.87 -51.65
C LYS A 195 28.95 25.64 -51.12
N GLN A 196 27.92 25.98 -51.90
CA GLN A 196 26.53 25.70 -51.55
C GLN A 196 26.24 24.20 -51.40
N LYS A 197 26.72 23.38 -52.34
CA LYS A 197 26.53 21.93 -52.29
C LYS A 197 27.24 21.31 -51.08
N VAL A 198 28.45 21.77 -50.77
CA VAL A 198 29.22 21.32 -49.60
C VAL A 198 28.47 21.67 -48.32
N LEU A 199 28.05 22.94 -48.17
CA LEU A 199 27.30 23.41 -47.00
C LEU A 199 26.01 22.64 -46.78
N ASN A 200 25.25 22.35 -47.85
CA ASN A 200 24.02 21.54 -47.75
C ASN A 200 24.31 20.11 -47.33
N THR A 201 25.40 19.52 -47.80
CA THR A 201 25.80 18.15 -47.44
C THR A 201 26.24 18.08 -45.98
N GLU A 202 27.03 19.07 -45.53
CA GLU A 202 27.42 19.23 -44.12
C GLU A 202 26.19 19.41 -43.22
N LYS A 203 25.26 20.31 -43.58
CA LYS A 203 24.01 20.52 -42.85
C LYS A 203 23.20 19.24 -42.68
N ILE A 204 23.03 18.47 -43.76
CA ILE A 204 22.29 17.20 -43.73
C ILE A 204 22.99 16.18 -42.83
N ALA A 205 24.32 16.10 -42.91
CA ALA A 205 25.10 15.17 -42.09
C ALA A 205 25.04 15.53 -40.59
N GLU A 206 25.28 16.80 -40.24
CA GLU A 206 25.31 17.25 -38.84
C GLU A 206 23.92 17.23 -38.20
N LEU A 207 22.88 17.71 -38.89
CA LEU A 207 21.51 17.64 -38.37
C LEU A 207 21.01 16.19 -38.32
N GLY A 208 21.35 15.36 -39.30
CA GLY A 208 20.99 13.95 -39.30
C GLY A 208 21.61 13.18 -38.13
N GLU A 209 22.83 13.54 -37.72
CA GLU A 209 23.48 12.96 -36.54
C GLU A 209 22.80 13.42 -35.24
N LEU A 210 22.47 14.71 -35.11
CA LEU A 210 21.71 15.22 -33.96
C LEU A 210 20.32 14.59 -33.84
N GLU A 211 19.61 14.44 -34.97
CA GLU A 211 18.29 13.80 -35.01
C GLU A 211 18.36 12.33 -34.59
N ARG A 212 19.40 11.59 -34.99
CA ARG A 212 19.61 10.22 -34.50
C ARG A 212 19.81 10.20 -32.99
N GLN A 213 20.70 11.04 -32.47
CA GLN A 213 20.95 11.13 -31.02
C GLN A 213 19.68 11.49 -30.25
N HIS A 214 18.87 12.41 -30.78
CA HIS A 214 17.57 12.76 -30.20
C HIS A 214 16.63 11.56 -30.18
N THR A 215 16.46 10.86 -31.32
CA THR A 215 15.57 9.69 -31.37
C THR A 215 16.00 8.56 -30.45
N ASP A 216 17.30 8.37 -30.24
CA ASP A 216 17.80 7.36 -29.30
C ASP A 216 17.60 7.80 -27.83
N CYS A 217 17.78 9.09 -27.54
CA CYS A 217 17.47 9.67 -26.23
C CYS A 217 15.97 9.59 -25.92
N ASP A 218 15.09 9.81 -26.90
CA ASP A 218 13.63 9.69 -26.75
C ASP A 218 13.21 8.25 -26.47
N LYS A 219 13.80 7.28 -27.16
CA LYS A 219 13.57 5.84 -26.90
C LYS A 219 13.96 5.48 -25.47
N GLN A 220 15.14 5.91 -25.02
CA GLN A 220 15.61 5.70 -23.66
C GLN A 220 14.67 6.34 -22.63
N THR A 221 14.25 7.58 -22.87
CA THR A 221 13.30 8.29 -21.99
C THR A 221 11.97 7.54 -21.89
N THR A 222 11.45 7.06 -23.02
CA THR A 222 10.20 6.29 -23.07
C THR A 222 10.32 4.96 -22.30
N GLU A 223 11.46 4.28 -22.42
CA GLU A 223 11.73 3.04 -21.67
C GLU A 223 11.79 3.30 -20.16
N LEU A 224 12.50 4.35 -19.74
CA LEU A 224 12.59 4.74 -18.33
C LEU A 224 11.23 5.15 -17.75
N GLN A 225 10.40 5.88 -18.51
CA GLN A 225 9.03 6.21 -18.10
C GLN A 225 8.14 4.97 -17.96
N ARG A 226 8.32 3.97 -18.83
CA ARG A 226 7.62 2.69 -18.71
C ARG A 226 8.02 1.96 -17.42
N LEU A 227 9.31 1.92 -17.10
CA LEU A 227 9.81 1.35 -15.85
C LEU A 227 9.27 2.11 -14.63
N GLN A 228 9.21 3.45 -14.69
CA GLN A 228 8.64 4.27 -13.62
C GLN A 228 7.15 3.95 -13.40
N THR A 229 6.39 3.76 -14.48
CA THR A 229 4.97 3.37 -14.40
C THR A 229 4.80 1.98 -13.79
N GLU A 230 5.66 1.03 -14.15
CA GLU A 230 5.68 -0.31 -13.56
C GLU A 230 6.03 -0.26 -12.06
N GLN A 231 7.04 0.53 -11.71
CA GLN A 231 7.46 0.75 -10.33
C GLN A 231 6.31 1.34 -9.49
N GLN A 232 5.57 2.33 -10.02
CA GLN A 232 4.39 2.92 -9.35
C GLN A 232 3.28 1.90 -9.10
N LYS A 233 3.02 1.00 -10.06
CA LYS A 233 2.06 -0.10 -9.87
C LYS A 233 2.51 -1.04 -8.75
N LYS A 234 3.79 -1.40 -8.73
CA LYS A 234 4.36 -2.24 -7.68
C LYS A 234 4.38 -1.54 -6.31
N LEU A 235 4.54 -0.22 -6.28
CA LEU A 235 4.42 0.56 -5.05
C LEU A 235 2.99 0.46 -4.49
N ALA A 236 1.96 0.49 -5.34
CA ALA A 236 0.58 0.28 -4.90
C ALA A 236 0.38 -1.13 -4.31
N ASP A 237 0.93 -2.17 -4.93
CA ASP A 237 0.91 -3.52 -4.37
C ASP A 237 1.63 -3.58 -3.00
N LEU A 238 2.76 -2.87 -2.85
CA LEU A 238 3.51 -2.79 -1.60
C LEU A 238 2.72 -2.12 -0.47
N THR A 239 1.85 -1.15 -0.77
CA THR A 239 0.99 -0.52 0.26
C THR A 239 0.03 -1.49 0.94
N LEU A 240 -0.34 -2.59 0.29
CA LEU A 240 -1.18 -3.64 0.90
C LEU A 240 -0.44 -4.42 2.00
N LEU A 241 0.88 -4.38 2.00
CA LEU A 241 1.74 -5.01 3.02
C LEU A 241 2.20 -4.01 4.09
N ALA A 242 1.81 -2.73 3.96
CA ALA A 242 2.22 -1.69 4.90
C ALA A 242 1.55 -1.85 6.26
N ASP A 243 2.20 -1.32 7.28
CA ASP A 243 1.61 -1.19 8.61
C ASP A 243 0.54 -0.08 8.65
N GLY A 244 -0.28 -0.08 9.71
CA GLY A 244 -1.31 0.94 9.90
C GLY A 244 -2.67 0.61 9.29
N GLU A 245 -2.89 -0.61 8.80
CA GLU A 245 -4.18 -1.07 8.25
C GLU A 245 -5.38 -0.78 9.18
N ILE A 246 -5.18 -0.92 10.49
CA ILE A 246 -6.24 -0.70 11.51
C ILE A 246 -6.30 0.75 11.99
N ILE A 247 -5.36 1.60 11.59
CA ILE A 247 -5.34 3.03 11.95
C ILE A 247 -6.32 3.74 11.03
N GLY A 248 -7.48 4.10 11.56
CA GLY A 248 -8.57 4.70 10.79
C GLY A 248 -8.22 6.06 10.17
N THR A 249 -8.88 6.38 9.06
CA THR A 249 -8.77 7.65 8.33
C THR A 249 -9.60 8.79 8.95
N GLY A 250 -10.19 8.58 10.14
CA GLY A 250 -11.10 9.52 10.82
C GLY A 250 -12.58 9.35 10.50
N VAL A 251 -12.95 8.42 9.61
CA VAL A 251 -14.33 7.98 9.37
C VAL A 251 -14.74 6.96 10.43
N SER A 252 -15.98 7.02 10.90
CA SER A 252 -16.48 6.17 11.99
C SER A 252 -16.32 4.68 11.66
N ASP A 253 -15.67 3.98 12.59
CA ASP A 253 -15.67 2.53 12.79
C ASP A 253 -15.13 1.61 11.69
N PHE A 254 -13.81 1.38 11.76
CA PHE A 254 -13.16 0.24 11.10
C PHE A 254 -13.30 -1.08 11.90
N THR A 255 -13.50 -1.03 13.21
CA THR A 255 -13.59 -2.23 14.06
C THR A 255 -15.06 -2.62 14.26
N VAL A 256 -15.64 -3.36 13.30
CA VAL A 256 -16.99 -3.94 13.43
C VAL A 256 -16.95 -5.21 14.29
N ASP A 257 -15.86 -5.98 14.17
CA ASP A 257 -15.68 -7.26 14.85
C ASP A 257 -14.56 -7.21 15.90
N THR A 258 -14.78 -7.91 17.01
CA THR A 258 -13.77 -8.03 18.06
C THR A 258 -12.60 -8.89 17.55
N THR A 259 -11.40 -8.32 17.54
CA THR A 259 -10.21 -9.01 17.01
C THR A 259 -9.20 -9.29 18.11
N LEU A 260 -8.63 -10.50 18.12
CA LEU A 260 -7.64 -10.95 19.12
C LEU A 260 -6.24 -11.06 18.49
N TYR A 261 -5.26 -10.41 19.12
CA TYR A 261 -3.86 -10.40 18.69
C TYR A 261 -2.96 -11.10 19.72
N PRO A 262 -2.58 -12.37 19.51
CA PRO A 262 -1.78 -13.12 20.47
C PRO A 262 -0.29 -12.78 20.38
N PHE A 263 0.38 -12.74 21.53
CA PHE A 263 1.84 -12.57 21.62
C PHE A 263 2.42 -13.27 22.85
N GLU A 264 3.73 -13.46 22.88
CA GLU A 264 4.43 -14.20 23.94
C GLU A 264 5.59 -13.37 24.50
N VAL A 265 5.68 -13.28 25.82
CA VAL A 265 6.80 -12.61 26.52
C VAL A 265 7.36 -13.58 27.55
N GLY A 266 8.59 -14.05 27.30
CA GLY A 266 9.17 -15.15 28.08
C GLY A 266 8.35 -16.43 27.89
N ASN A 267 7.84 -16.99 29.00
CA ASN A 267 6.98 -18.18 28.98
C ASN A 267 5.48 -17.87 29.17
N GLN A 268 5.10 -16.59 29.24
CA GLN A 268 3.70 -16.19 29.44
C GLN A 268 3.06 -15.80 28.11
N ARG A 269 1.84 -16.30 27.86
CA ARG A 269 1.01 -15.93 26.72
C ARG A 269 0.12 -14.75 27.06
N PHE A 270 0.02 -13.83 26.12
CA PHE A 270 -0.81 -12.64 26.20
C PHE A 270 -1.64 -12.49 24.94
N ALA A 271 -2.73 -11.73 25.03
CA ALA A 271 -3.51 -11.31 23.89
C ALA A 271 -3.97 -9.86 24.03
N LEU A 272 -3.88 -9.08 22.95
CA LEU A 272 -4.57 -7.78 22.86
C LEU A 272 -5.92 -8.01 22.21
N LEU A 273 -6.99 -7.58 22.86
CA LEU A 273 -8.35 -7.67 22.32
C LEU A 273 -8.80 -6.28 21.87
N ASP A 274 -8.99 -6.12 20.56
CA ASP A 274 -9.54 -4.93 19.95
C ASP A 274 -11.06 -5.03 19.91
N VAL A 275 -11.74 -4.25 20.75
CA VAL A 275 -13.20 -4.24 20.88
C VAL A 275 -13.77 -3.05 20.11
N PRO A 276 -14.90 -3.16 19.38
CA PRO A 276 -15.53 -2.04 18.69
C PRO A 276 -15.66 -0.77 19.53
N GLY A 277 -15.51 0.38 18.87
CA GLY A 277 -15.61 1.68 19.54
C GLY A 277 -17.01 1.89 20.10
N ILE A 278 -17.09 2.60 21.23
CA ILE A 278 -18.37 3.00 21.80
C ILE A 278 -18.80 4.27 21.08
N GLU A 279 -19.74 4.17 20.14
CA GLU A 279 -20.37 5.35 19.56
C GLU A 279 -21.29 6.00 20.59
N CYS A 280 -20.93 7.21 21.05
CA CYS A 280 -21.89 8.04 21.77
C CYS A 280 -23.00 8.45 20.78
N ALA A 281 -24.13 7.75 20.81
CA ALA A 281 -25.35 8.16 20.11
C ALA A 281 -25.87 9.48 20.70
N GLY A 282 -25.29 10.59 20.28
CA GLY A 282 -25.66 11.95 20.63
C GLY A 282 -26.03 12.74 19.39
N GLN A 283 -27.34 12.87 19.16
CA GLN A 283 -28.03 13.71 18.16
C GLN A 283 -28.30 13.09 16.77
N ALA A 284 -29.30 12.21 16.72
CA ALA A 284 -30.22 12.16 15.59
C ALA A 284 -31.66 12.16 16.12
N LYS A 285 -32.53 12.98 15.52
CA LYS A 285 -33.95 13.16 15.84
C LYS A 285 -34.71 11.82 15.85
N PRO A 286 -35.84 11.71 16.58
CA PRO A 286 -36.60 10.48 16.65
C PRO A 286 -37.30 10.24 15.31
N ASP A 287 -36.77 9.33 14.49
CA ASP A 287 -37.55 8.77 13.40
C ASP A 287 -38.38 7.60 13.94
N THR A 288 -39.68 7.84 14.02
CA THR A 288 -40.70 6.89 14.44
C THR A 288 -40.93 5.85 13.34
N SER A 289 -39.98 4.95 13.11
CA SER A 289 -40.22 3.67 12.45
C SER A 289 -38.98 2.80 12.55
N LEU A 290 -38.89 2.05 13.66
CA LEU A 290 -38.16 0.78 13.82
C LEU A 290 -38.20 0.47 15.32
N LYS A 291 -39.39 0.11 15.81
CA LYS A 291 -39.46 -0.79 16.97
C LYS A 291 -38.98 -2.15 16.48
N ASP A 292 -38.23 -2.82 17.33
CA ASP A 292 -37.75 -4.21 17.20
C ASP A 292 -36.34 -4.35 16.60
N SER A 293 -35.32 -4.09 17.43
CA SER A 293 -34.18 -5.02 17.67
C SER A 293 -33.02 -4.34 18.42
N CYS A 294 -33.29 -3.89 19.64
CA CYS A 294 -32.27 -3.84 20.69
C CYS A 294 -32.83 -4.56 21.91
N SER A 295 -32.90 -5.87 21.82
CA SER A 295 -33.11 -6.74 22.98
C SER A 295 -31.78 -7.43 23.30
N TYR A 296 -31.14 -6.97 24.37
CA TYR A 296 -30.24 -7.83 25.11
C TYR A 296 -31.03 -9.08 25.52
N ARG A 297 -30.71 -10.26 24.96
CA ARG A 297 -31.13 -11.53 25.55
C ARG A 297 -30.28 -11.77 26.81
N THR A 298 -30.61 -11.06 27.88
CA THR A 298 -30.42 -11.60 29.22
C THR A 298 -31.56 -12.60 29.41
N GLY A 299 -31.22 -13.89 29.46
CA GLY A 299 -32.17 -14.92 29.83
C GLY A 299 -32.78 -14.62 31.20
N ASP A 300 -34.08 -14.89 31.33
CA ASP A 300 -34.89 -14.62 32.50
C ASP A 300 -34.24 -15.16 33.79
N ILE A 301 -33.76 -14.24 34.64
CA ILE A 301 -33.52 -14.49 36.05
C ILE A 301 -34.65 -13.75 36.79
N PRO A 302 -35.59 -14.43 37.45
CA PRO A 302 -36.59 -13.75 38.24
C PRO A 302 -35.93 -13.06 39.44
N PRO A 303 -36.41 -11.87 39.86
CA PRO A 303 -35.83 -11.15 40.98
C PRO A 303 -36.04 -11.92 42.28
N PHE A 304 -34.97 -12.04 43.07
CA PHE A 304 -34.97 -12.59 44.41
C PHE A 304 -35.60 -11.57 45.37
N GLU A 305 -36.82 -11.83 45.86
CA GLU A 305 -37.39 -11.09 46.98
C GLU A 305 -36.82 -11.64 48.30
N PRO A 306 -36.27 -10.80 49.18
CA PRO A 306 -35.86 -11.23 50.51
C PRO A 306 -37.11 -11.34 51.39
N SER A 307 -37.50 -12.56 51.75
CA SER A 307 -38.51 -12.79 52.79
C SER A 307 -37.91 -12.45 54.16
N GLY A 308 -38.47 -11.41 54.78
CA GLY A 308 -38.52 -11.29 56.23
C GLY A 308 -39.58 -12.21 56.83
#